data_AF-A0A2K3J4W3-F1
#
_entry.id   AF-A0A2K3J4W3-F1
#
_cell.length_a   1.000
_cell.length_b   1.000
_cell.length_c   1.000
_cell.angle_alpha   90.00
_cell.angle_beta   90.00
_cell.angle_gamma   90.00
#
_symmetry.space_group_name_H-M   'P 1'
#
loop_
_entity.id
_entity.type
_entity.pdbx_description
1 polymer ?
#
loop_
_entity_poly.entity_id
_entity_poly.type
_entity_poly.pdbx_seq_one_letter_code
_entity_poly.pdbx_strand_id
1 'polypeptide(L)'
;MAQRGIREYDGKKMLANYWTEYFGKDFKFPGRIVLVDPKTKIDDLPKKHKWLKEEKLVVKPDQLFGKRGKHGLIKANATFEEAKKWIKERMNKETTVGKVTDKLTHFIIEPYVPHKEEFYVAIKSNRDGDTIYFSNHGGVDIESVWKTVAEIQIDVGQDIDKINIESKLPKDTQLQYKKMFADFTKGLYKFYRELNYAYLEINPFVVTGKNIVPLDLVARLDDTGHFESSEKWGDIKFPAPFGRKLSKEEEYIKMMDEKSGASLKLTVLNPRGRVWTMVAGGGGSVIYTDTIVDLGYRDELANYGEYSGNPTTDQTYEYAKTILDLMTREKDSKGRPKYLLIGGGIANFTDVAKTFTGITMALRDYKKKLKETNVKIYVRRGGPNYQEGLRIMKDLGKELGIPIDVYGPETHMTRIVDMALGGK
;
A
#
# COMPACT_ATOMS: atom_id res chain seq x y z
N MET A 1 3.10 -4.10 10.76
CA MET A 1 4.28 -3.79 9.92
C MET A 1 3.77 -3.38 8.57
N ALA A 2 3.83 -2.10 8.22
CA ALA A 2 3.30 -1.60 6.96
C ALA A 2 4.46 -1.42 5.97
N GLN A 3 4.83 -2.55 5.34
CA GLN A 3 5.69 -2.51 4.15
C GLN A 3 4.86 -1.95 2.99
N ARG A 4 5.22 -0.77 2.48
CA ARG A 4 4.43 -0.07 1.47
C ARG A 4 5.20 0.13 0.20
N GLY A 5 4.56 -0.24 -0.91
CA GLY A 5 5.12 -0.04 -2.25
C GLY A 5 5.31 1.45 -2.56
N ILE A 6 6.46 1.77 -3.14
CA ILE A 6 6.75 3.09 -3.73
C ILE A 6 6.88 2.93 -5.24
N ARG A 7 6.65 4.02 -5.97
CA ARG A 7 6.82 4.00 -7.43
C ARG A 7 8.27 3.74 -7.81
N GLU A 8 8.46 3.18 -8.99
CA GLU A 8 9.79 3.03 -9.57
C GLU A 8 10.48 4.40 -9.70
N TYR A 9 9.72 5.43 -10.10
CA TYR A 9 10.18 6.81 -10.13
C TYR A 9 10.81 7.25 -8.82
N ASP A 10 10.12 7.04 -7.70
CA ASP A 10 10.54 7.52 -6.39
C ASP A 10 11.81 6.76 -5.92
N GLY A 11 11.83 5.43 -6.08
CA GLY A 11 12.99 4.61 -5.76
C GLY A 11 14.23 4.98 -6.58
N LYS A 12 14.08 5.19 -7.89
CA LYS A 12 15.19 5.64 -8.76
C LYS A 12 15.63 7.06 -8.45
N LYS A 13 14.72 7.97 -8.08
CA LYS A 13 15.11 9.32 -7.63
C LYS A 13 15.93 9.27 -6.36
N MET A 14 15.54 8.43 -5.38
CA MET A 14 16.34 8.22 -4.18
C MET A 14 17.72 7.65 -4.52
N LEU A 15 17.80 6.62 -5.37
CA LEU A 15 19.09 6.08 -5.83
C LEU A 15 19.96 7.17 -6.48
N ALA A 16 19.40 8.02 -7.33
CA ALA A 16 20.14 9.10 -7.98
C ALA A 16 20.63 10.16 -6.99
N ASN A 17 19.78 10.56 -6.04
CA ASN A 17 20.12 11.58 -5.05
C ASN A 17 21.26 11.13 -4.12
N TYR A 18 21.23 9.87 -3.69
CA TYR A 18 22.20 9.31 -2.75
C TYR A 18 23.25 8.41 -3.43
N TRP A 19 23.37 8.45 -4.76
CA TRP A 19 24.25 7.55 -5.48
C TRP A 19 25.71 7.65 -5.01
N THR A 20 26.20 8.89 -4.89
CA THR A 20 27.60 9.13 -4.53
C THR A 20 27.88 8.73 -3.07
N GLU A 21 26.90 8.85 -2.19
CA GLU A 21 27.00 8.51 -0.76
C GLU A 21 27.21 7.01 -0.56
N TYR A 22 26.47 6.18 -1.29
CA TYR A 22 26.48 4.72 -1.08
C TYR A 22 27.32 3.92 -2.07
N PHE A 23 27.47 4.41 -3.31
CA PHE A 23 28.16 3.69 -4.39
C PHE A 23 29.50 4.32 -4.78
N GLY A 24 29.87 5.44 -4.16
CA GLY A 24 31.10 6.17 -4.44
C GLY A 24 31.06 6.98 -5.74
N LYS A 25 32.22 7.51 -6.15
CA LYS A 25 32.37 8.40 -7.32
C LYS A 25 32.77 7.68 -8.62
N ASP A 26 33.10 6.39 -8.52
CA ASP A 26 33.64 5.61 -9.63
C ASP A 26 32.58 5.29 -10.70
N PHE A 27 31.31 5.32 -10.31
CA PHE A 27 30.15 5.07 -11.17
C PHE A 27 29.12 6.19 -11.03
N LYS A 28 28.34 6.44 -12.09
CA LYS A 28 27.29 7.46 -12.07
C LYS A 28 25.95 6.91 -12.49
N PHE A 29 24.93 7.17 -11.68
CA PHE A 29 23.53 7.09 -12.11
C PHE A 29 22.95 8.51 -12.18
N PRO A 30 22.79 9.09 -13.40
CA PRO A 30 22.44 10.50 -13.55
C PRO A 30 20.99 10.83 -13.19
N GLY A 31 20.16 9.85 -12.79
CA GLY A 31 18.77 10.09 -12.39
C GLY A 31 17.88 10.69 -13.48
N ARG A 32 18.20 10.37 -14.75
CA ARG A 32 17.45 10.81 -15.93
C ARG A 32 16.16 10.02 -16.05
N ILE A 33 15.18 10.43 -15.26
CA ILE A 33 13.85 9.85 -15.21
C ILE A 33 12.81 10.97 -15.04
N VAL A 34 11.72 10.86 -15.78
CA VAL A 34 10.59 11.80 -15.72
C VAL A 34 9.30 11.04 -15.48
N LEU A 35 8.53 11.46 -14.47
CA LEU A 35 7.17 10.99 -14.22
C LEU A 35 6.19 11.83 -15.04
N VAL A 36 5.25 11.16 -15.71
CA VAL A 36 4.16 11.77 -16.48
C VAL A 36 2.83 11.28 -15.91
N ASP A 37 2.00 12.22 -15.49
CA ASP A 37 0.65 12.00 -14.98
C ASP A 37 -0.40 12.77 -15.83
N PRO A 38 -1.72 12.70 -15.52
CA PRO A 38 -2.74 13.40 -16.31
C PRO A 38 -2.66 14.93 -16.25
N LYS A 39 -1.93 15.50 -15.28
CA LYS A 39 -1.75 16.95 -15.10
C LYS A 39 -0.47 17.45 -15.78
N THR A 40 0.39 16.54 -16.21
CA THR A 40 1.70 16.85 -16.80
C THR A 40 1.52 17.43 -18.20
N LYS A 41 2.02 18.65 -18.41
CA LYS A 41 2.16 19.25 -19.75
C LYS A 41 3.35 18.60 -20.46
N ILE A 42 3.12 17.44 -21.08
CA ILE A 42 4.18 16.61 -21.68
C ILE A 42 5.05 17.40 -22.68
N ASP A 43 4.46 18.31 -23.45
CA ASP A 43 5.15 19.15 -24.44
C ASP A 43 6.17 20.13 -23.82
N ASP A 44 6.03 20.46 -22.54
CA ASP A 44 6.96 21.34 -21.84
C ASP A 44 8.17 20.58 -21.27
N LEU A 45 8.13 19.24 -21.18
CA LEU A 45 9.19 18.45 -20.56
C LEU A 45 10.57 18.65 -21.23
N PRO A 46 10.69 18.71 -22.57
CA PRO A 46 11.99 18.95 -23.21
C PRO A 46 12.64 20.30 -22.88
N LYS A 47 11.86 21.29 -22.40
CA LYS A 47 12.41 22.57 -21.94
C LYS A 47 13.24 22.39 -20.67
N LYS A 48 12.87 21.43 -19.81
CA LYS A 48 13.54 21.10 -18.55
C LYS A 48 14.53 19.94 -18.70
N HIS A 49 14.28 19.04 -19.65
CA HIS A 49 15.01 17.80 -19.84
C HIS A 49 15.41 17.64 -21.30
N LYS A 50 16.49 18.32 -21.71
CA LYS A 50 16.95 18.36 -23.12
C LYS A 50 17.18 16.96 -23.71
N TRP A 51 17.72 16.04 -22.90
CA TRP A 51 18.00 14.65 -23.29
C TRP A 51 16.79 13.89 -23.84
N LEU A 52 15.56 14.31 -23.51
CA LEU A 52 14.35 13.71 -24.07
C LEU A 52 14.32 13.77 -25.61
N LYS A 53 14.90 14.81 -26.21
CA LYS A 53 14.95 14.99 -27.68
C LYS A 53 16.23 14.48 -28.32
N GLU A 54 17.28 14.27 -27.53
CA GLU A 54 18.62 13.92 -28.02
C GLU A 54 18.86 12.41 -28.03
N GLU A 55 18.18 11.67 -27.16
CA GLU A 55 18.40 10.24 -26.97
C GLU A 55 17.16 9.42 -27.32
N LYS A 56 17.39 8.13 -27.57
CA LYS A 56 16.31 7.15 -27.62
C LYS A 56 15.78 6.89 -26.21
N LEU A 57 14.50 6.58 -26.10
CA LEU A 57 13.76 6.51 -24.85
C LEU A 57 13.11 5.15 -24.64
N VAL A 58 12.89 4.83 -23.38
CA VAL A 58 11.94 3.81 -22.92
C VAL A 58 10.80 4.52 -22.20
N VAL A 59 9.58 4.08 -22.47
CA VAL A 59 8.39 4.51 -21.73
C VAL A 59 7.61 3.30 -21.23
N LYS A 60 7.18 3.36 -19.97
CA LYS A 60 6.44 2.30 -19.29
C LYS A 60 5.55 2.87 -18.18
N PRO A 61 4.43 2.21 -17.82
CA PRO A 61 3.61 2.61 -16.68
C PRO A 61 4.34 2.39 -15.35
N ASP A 62 3.98 3.21 -14.36
CA ASP A 62 4.53 3.18 -13.00
C ASP A 62 3.40 3.27 -11.95
N GLN A 63 2.75 2.13 -11.71
CA GLN A 63 1.60 2.00 -10.79
C GLN A 63 1.67 0.70 -9.96
N LEU A 64 2.86 0.30 -9.51
CA LEU A 64 3.06 -0.83 -8.61
C LEU A 64 2.58 -2.20 -9.14
N PHE A 65 2.81 -2.49 -10.43
CA PHE A 65 2.61 -3.83 -10.98
C PHE A 65 3.81 -4.27 -11.81
N GLY A 66 4.14 -5.56 -11.72
CA GLY A 66 5.26 -6.17 -12.44
C GLY A 66 4.87 -6.68 -13.84
N LYS A 67 5.81 -7.38 -14.50
CA LYS A 67 5.59 -8.08 -15.78
C LYS A 67 5.08 -7.19 -16.92
N ARG A 68 5.42 -5.88 -16.89
CA ARG A 68 5.05 -4.88 -17.90
C ARG A 68 5.38 -5.31 -19.34
N GLY A 69 6.54 -5.93 -19.53
CA GLY A 69 6.96 -6.47 -20.83
C GLY A 69 6.00 -7.54 -21.36
N LYS A 70 5.59 -8.51 -20.52
CA LYS A 70 4.64 -9.59 -20.89
C LYS A 70 3.25 -9.05 -21.25
N HIS A 71 2.90 -7.85 -20.78
CA HIS A 71 1.63 -7.18 -21.09
C HIS A 71 1.72 -6.15 -22.24
N GLY A 72 2.86 -6.04 -22.94
CA GLY A 72 3.03 -5.04 -24.01
C GLY A 72 2.98 -3.59 -23.51
N LEU A 73 3.32 -3.39 -22.23
CA LEU A 73 3.29 -2.09 -21.54
C LEU A 73 4.69 -1.46 -21.44
N ILE A 74 5.58 -1.79 -22.37
CA ILE A 74 6.89 -1.15 -22.51
C ILE A 74 7.08 -0.78 -23.97
N LYS A 75 7.41 0.48 -24.24
CA LYS A 75 7.86 0.94 -25.55
C LYS A 75 9.31 1.37 -25.43
N ALA A 76 10.20 0.56 -25.96
CA ALA A 76 11.64 0.80 -25.97
C ALA A 76 12.11 1.39 -27.31
N ASN A 77 13.31 1.96 -27.31
CA ASN A 77 13.97 2.56 -28.48
C ASN A 77 13.11 3.60 -29.22
N ALA A 78 12.36 4.41 -28.48
CA ALA A 78 11.44 5.41 -29.02
C ALA A 78 12.07 6.80 -29.10
N THR A 79 11.63 7.61 -30.04
CA THR A 79 11.80 9.08 -30.00
C THR A 79 10.83 9.70 -28.99
N PHE A 80 11.05 10.97 -28.63
CA PHE A 80 10.13 11.72 -27.76
C PHE A 80 8.69 11.75 -28.29
N GLU A 81 8.51 11.99 -29.59
CA GLU A 81 7.17 12.04 -30.20
C GLU A 81 6.47 10.69 -30.19
N GLU A 82 7.21 9.60 -30.42
CA GLU A 82 6.67 8.24 -30.28
C GLU A 82 6.28 7.91 -28.85
N ALA A 83 7.11 8.28 -27.87
CA ALA A 83 6.80 8.08 -26.45
C ALA A 83 5.57 8.88 -26.03
N LYS A 84 5.48 10.15 -26.43
CA LYS A 84 4.33 11.03 -26.20
C LYS A 84 3.05 10.45 -26.80
N LYS A 85 3.09 10.00 -28.07
CA LYS A 85 1.95 9.36 -28.73
C LYS A 85 1.53 8.09 -27.97
N TRP A 86 2.49 7.25 -27.60
CA TRP A 86 2.24 6.00 -26.90
C TRP A 86 1.58 6.21 -25.52
N ILE A 87 2.03 7.23 -24.78
CA ILE A 87 1.40 7.65 -23.50
C ILE A 87 -0.02 8.14 -23.77
N LYS A 88 -0.24 9.03 -24.74
CA LYS A 88 -1.56 9.62 -25.03
C LYS A 88 -2.61 8.55 -25.36
N GLU A 89 -2.22 7.51 -26.09
CA GLU A 89 -3.10 6.40 -26.46
C GLU A 89 -3.54 5.56 -25.25
N ARG A 90 -2.75 5.53 -24.16
CA ARG A 90 -2.95 4.67 -22.97
C ARG A 90 -3.41 5.43 -21.73
N MET A 91 -3.09 6.71 -21.62
CA MET A 91 -3.45 7.56 -20.50
C MET A 91 -4.97 7.55 -20.26
N ASN A 92 -5.37 7.28 -19.02
CA ASN A 92 -6.74 7.13 -18.55
C ASN A 92 -7.55 6.00 -19.21
N LYS A 93 -6.91 5.10 -19.97
CA LYS A 93 -7.55 3.90 -20.52
C LYS A 93 -7.48 2.76 -19.53
N GLU A 94 -8.55 1.98 -19.46
CA GLU A 94 -8.59 0.75 -18.67
C GLU A 94 -7.64 -0.27 -19.28
N THR A 95 -6.92 -0.97 -18.43
CA THR A 95 -5.95 -1.99 -18.79
C THR A 95 -6.03 -3.11 -17.78
N THR A 96 -6.08 -4.34 -18.27
CA THR A 96 -6.11 -5.54 -17.44
C THR A 96 -4.71 -6.13 -17.32
N VAL A 97 -4.23 -6.26 -16.10
CA VAL A 97 -2.96 -6.89 -15.74
C VAL A 97 -3.27 -8.08 -14.84
N GLY A 98 -3.06 -9.29 -15.34
CA GLY A 98 -3.50 -10.51 -14.67
C GLY A 98 -5.03 -10.55 -14.51
N LYS A 99 -5.52 -10.55 -13.25
CA LYS A 99 -6.95 -10.53 -12.92
C LYS A 99 -7.49 -9.15 -12.54
N VAL A 100 -6.65 -8.12 -12.64
CA VAL A 100 -6.93 -6.78 -12.11
C VAL A 100 -7.05 -5.79 -13.26
N THR A 101 -8.12 -5.00 -13.27
CA THR A 101 -8.36 -3.96 -14.28
C THR A 101 -8.39 -2.59 -13.63
N ASP A 102 -7.60 -1.66 -14.15
CA ASP A 102 -7.63 -0.25 -13.73
C ASP A 102 -7.12 0.66 -14.86
N LYS A 103 -7.22 1.97 -14.66
CA LYS A 103 -6.74 2.99 -15.59
C LYS A 103 -5.24 3.23 -15.43
N LEU A 104 -4.53 3.27 -16.57
CA LEU A 104 -3.16 3.74 -16.61
C LEU A 104 -3.13 5.27 -16.49
N THR A 105 -2.51 5.79 -15.45
CA THR A 105 -2.48 7.23 -15.13
C THR A 105 -1.06 7.76 -14.94
N HIS A 106 -0.10 6.91 -14.59
CA HIS A 106 1.28 7.33 -14.32
C HIS A 106 2.23 6.53 -15.20
N PHE A 107 3.14 7.25 -15.86
CA PHE A 107 4.14 6.70 -16.76
C PHE A 107 5.51 7.28 -16.42
N ILE A 108 6.56 6.51 -16.64
CA ILE A 108 7.94 6.98 -16.56
C ILE A 108 8.59 6.95 -17.93
N ILE A 109 9.39 7.99 -18.20
CA ILE A 109 10.23 8.11 -19.39
C ILE A 109 11.69 8.13 -18.94
N GLU A 110 12.50 7.28 -19.56
CA GLU A 110 13.93 7.08 -19.26
C GLU A 110 14.73 6.94 -20.57
N PRO A 111 16.04 7.21 -20.57
CA PRO A 111 16.90 6.88 -21.70
C PRO A 111 16.86 5.38 -22.01
N TYR A 112 16.78 5.04 -23.29
CA TYR A 112 17.00 3.68 -23.77
C TYR A 112 18.49 3.37 -23.72
N VAL A 113 18.82 2.25 -23.08
CA VAL A 113 20.19 1.77 -22.95
C VAL A 113 20.34 0.55 -23.84
N PRO A 114 21.09 0.61 -24.95
CA PRO A 114 21.43 -0.59 -25.71
C PRO A 114 22.29 -1.53 -24.86
N HIS A 115 21.88 -2.78 -24.71
CA HIS A 115 22.58 -3.77 -23.90
C HIS A 115 22.39 -5.18 -24.47
N LYS A 116 23.24 -6.11 -24.02
CA LYS A 116 23.17 -7.55 -24.36
C LYS A 116 23.01 -8.42 -23.13
N GLU A 117 23.57 -8.00 -22.00
CA GLU A 117 23.54 -8.73 -20.74
C GLU A 117 22.66 -7.97 -19.75
N GLU A 118 21.84 -8.73 -19.03
CA GLU A 118 20.95 -8.25 -17.98
C GLU A 118 21.29 -8.98 -16.69
N PHE A 119 21.37 -8.24 -15.59
CA PHE A 119 21.72 -8.76 -14.28
C PHE A 119 20.59 -8.50 -13.28
N TYR A 120 20.59 -9.26 -12.18
CA TYR A 120 19.53 -9.22 -11.18
C TYR A 120 20.12 -9.02 -9.78
N VAL A 121 19.50 -8.12 -9.01
CA VAL A 121 19.73 -8.04 -7.57
C VAL A 121 18.42 -7.74 -6.84
N ALA A 122 18.21 -8.40 -5.70
CA ALA A 122 17.15 -8.06 -4.77
C ALA A 122 17.62 -8.17 -3.33
N ILE A 123 17.01 -7.40 -2.44
CA ILE A 123 17.24 -7.43 -0.99
C ILE A 123 15.88 -7.52 -0.32
N LYS A 124 15.73 -8.49 0.57
CA LYS A 124 14.47 -8.76 1.28
C LYS A 124 14.74 -8.98 2.76
N SER A 125 14.01 -8.23 3.59
CA SER A 125 14.04 -8.41 5.03
C SER A 125 13.40 -9.73 5.44
N ASN A 126 14.01 -10.38 6.41
CA ASN A 126 13.49 -11.55 7.11
C ASN A 126 13.67 -11.36 8.63
N ARG A 127 13.31 -12.36 9.44
CA ARG A 127 13.37 -12.25 10.90
C ARG A 127 14.79 -12.11 11.44
N ASP A 128 15.74 -12.76 10.79
CA ASP A 128 17.12 -12.92 11.27
C ASP A 128 18.09 -11.92 10.61
N GLY A 129 17.58 -11.05 9.73
CA GLY A 129 18.33 -10.00 9.06
C GLY A 129 17.77 -9.73 7.65
N ASP A 130 18.66 -9.67 6.67
CA ASP A 130 18.29 -9.43 5.28
C ASP A 130 18.97 -10.43 4.34
N THR A 131 18.23 -10.93 3.36
CA THR A 131 18.79 -11.78 2.30
C THR A 131 18.98 -10.96 1.03
N ILE A 132 20.20 -10.96 0.51
CA ILE A 132 20.54 -10.43 -0.81
C ILE A 132 20.50 -11.59 -1.82
N TYR A 133 19.77 -11.41 -2.89
CA TYR A 133 19.70 -12.32 -4.04
C TYR A 133 20.43 -11.67 -5.20
N PHE A 134 21.34 -12.39 -5.86
CA PHE A 134 22.11 -11.88 -7.00
C PHE A 134 22.19 -12.91 -8.13
N SER A 135 21.97 -12.51 -9.38
CA SER A 135 22.12 -13.39 -10.55
C SER A 135 22.76 -12.69 -11.74
N ASN A 136 23.57 -13.43 -12.50
CA ASN A 136 24.12 -13.00 -13.79
C ASN A 136 23.11 -13.08 -14.95
N HIS A 137 21.92 -13.62 -14.68
CA HIS A 137 20.85 -13.84 -15.65
C HIS A 137 19.60 -13.12 -15.18
N GLY A 138 19.52 -11.82 -15.45
CA GLY A 138 18.36 -10.97 -15.13
C GLY A 138 17.27 -10.98 -16.19
N GLY A 139 16.29 -10.11 -16.01
CA GLY A 139 15.24 -9.84 -16.99
C GLY A 139 13.92 -10.56 -16.73
N VAL A 140 13.15 -10.68 -17.81
CA VAL A 140 11.75 -11.14 -17.82
C VAL A 140 11.59 -12.60 -17.37
N ASP A 141 12.66 -13.40 -17.45
CA ASP A 141 12.64 -14.84 -17.20
C ASP A 141 13.54 -15.28 -16.03
N ILE A 142 13.88 -14.36 -15.10
CA ILE A 142 14.62 -14.68 -13.86
C ILE A 142 14.00 -15.86 -13.09
N GLU A 143 12.67 -15.97 -13.09
CA GLU A 143 11.90 -17.03 -12.42
C GLU A 143 12.30 -18.44 -12.92
N SER A 144 12.75 -18.56 -14.18
CA SER A 144 13.15 -19.83 -14.79
C SER A 144 14.57 -20.27 -14.43
N VAL A 145 15.42 -19.33 -13.98
CA VAL A 145 16.83 -19.54 -13.66
C VAL A 145 17.13 -19.37 -12.17
N TRP A 146 16.11 -19.48 -11.31
CA TRP A 146 16.27 -19.25 -9.86
C TRP A 146 17.39 -20.08 -9.21
N LYS A 147 17.68 -21.27 -9.76
CA LYS A 147 18.78 -22.13 -9.29
C LYS A 147 20.17 -21.52 -9.46
N THR A 148 20.33 -20.52 -10.32
CA THR A 148 21.60 -19.80 -10.52
C THR A 148 21.73 -18.56 -9.64
N VAL A 149 20.68 -18.21 -8.90
CA VAL A 149 20.67 -17.05 -8.01
C VAL A 149 21.52 -17.37 -6.78
N ALA A 150 22.51 -16.52 -6.51
CA ALA A 150 23.26 -16.54 -5.28
C ALA A 150 22.44 -15.90 -4.16
N GLU A 151 22.42 -16.54 -2.99
CA GLU A 151 21.77 -16.03 -1.78
C GLU A 151 22.84 -15.67 -0.74
N ILE A 152 22.81 -14.42 -0.28
CA ILE A 152 23.77 -13.86 0.67
C ILE A 152 22.98 -13.30 1.85
N GLN A 153 22.94 -14.06 2.95
CA GLN A 153 22.35 -13.59 4.20
C GLN A 153 23.29 -12.61 4.91
N ILE A 154 22.70 -11.53 5.41
CA ILE A 154 23.31 -10.54 6.30
C ILE A 154 22.52 -10.58 7.61
N ASP A 155 23.12 -11.10 8.68
CA ASP A 155 22.43 -11.26 9.96
C ASP A 155 22.25 -9.91 10.68
N VAL A 156 21.27 -9.83 11.59
CA VAL A 156 21.05 -8.64 12.42
C VAL A 156 22.35 -8.22 13.12
N GLY A 157 22.74 -6.96 12.96
CA GLY A 157 23.97 -6.39 13.55
C GLY A 157 25.25 -6.71 12.79
N GLN A 158 25.19 -7.51 11.72
CA GLN A 158 26.35 -7.80 10.88
C GLN A 158 26.69 -6.60 9.98
N ASP A 159 27.98 -6.29 9.90
CA ASP A 159 28.51 -5.26 9.02
C ASP A 159 28.85 -5.87 7.65
N ILE A 160 28.19 -5.37 6.59
CA ILE A 160 28.39 -5.87 5.23
C ILE A 160 29.81 -5.65 4.72
N ASP A 161 30.54 -4.65 5.24
CA ASP A 161 31.91 -4.39 4.79
C ASP A 161 32.87 -5.53 5.14
N LYS A 162 32.55 -6.27 6.22
CA LYS A 162 33.30 -7.44 6.69
C LYS A 162 32.99 -8.72 5.91
N ILE A 163 31.97 -8.70 5.06
CA ILE A 163 31.57 -9.85 4.25
C ILE A 163 32.30 -9.81 2.91
N ASN A 164 32.89 -10.94 2.54
CA ASN A 164 33.45 -11.12 1.21
C ASN A 164 32.31 -11.40 0.21
N ILE A 165 31.75 -10.34 -0.37
CA ILE A 165 30.68 -10.46 -1.37
C ILE A 165 31.21 -11.07 -2.67
N GLU A 166 32.44 -10.75 -3.10
CA GLU A 166 33.01 -11.27 -4.35
C GLU A 166 33.06 -12.80 -4.41
N SER A 167 33.32 -13.46 -3.27
CA SER A 167 33.35 -14.94 -3.20
C SER A 167 31.96 -15.58 -3.15
N LYS A 168 30.92 -14.79 -2.89
CA LYS A 168 29.52 -15.26 -2.78
C LYS A 168 28.68 -14.96 -4.03
N LEU A 169 29.20 -14.21 -5.00
CA LEU A 169 28.55 -14.00 -6.31
C LEU A 169 28.41 -15.35 -7.06
N PRO A 170 27.48 -15.47 -8.02
CA PRO A 170 27.33 -16.69 -8.80
C PRO A 170 28.65 -17.12 -9.46
N LYS A 171 28.87 -18.44 -9.58
CA LYS A 171 30.15 -19.01 -10.02
C LYS A 171 30.55 -18.56 -11.43
N ASP A 172 29.57 -18.31 -12.29
CA ASP A 172 29.74 -17.85 -13.67
C ASP A 172 29.91 -16.33 -13.80
N THR A 173 30.03 -15.57 -12.69
CA THR A 173 30.31 -14.13 -12.76
C THR A 173 31.67 -13.88 -13.38
N GLN A 174 31.69 -13.18 -14.51
CA GLN A 174 32.90 -12.83 -15.25
C GLN A 174 33.86 -12.02 -14.36
N LEU A 175 35.16 -12.32 -14.45
CA LEU A 175 36.19 -11.71 -13.59
C LEU A 175 36.19 -10.17 -13.64
N GLN A 176 35.94 -9.59 -14.82
CA GLN A 176 35.86 -8.14 -15.01
C GLN A 176 34.75 -7.47 -14.21
N TYR A 177 33.67 -8.19 -13.86
CA TYR A 177 32.53 -7.65 -13.13
C TYR A 177 32.56 -7.94 -11.64
N LYS A 178 33.34 -8.92 -11.16
CA LYS A 178 33.29 -9.37 -9.75
C LYS A 178 33.42 -8.24 -8.74
N LYS A 179 34.49 -7.44 -8.83
CA LYS A 179 34.71 -6.31 -7.93
C LYS A 179 33.59 -5.27 -8.04
N MET A 180 33.21 -4.90 -9.27
CA MET A 180 32.14 -3.92 -9.52
C MET A 180 30.80 -4.37 -8.90
N PHE A 181 30.43 -5.63 -9.07
CA PHE A 181 29.20 -6.19 -8.52
C PHE A 181 29.23 -6.31 -7.01
N ALA A 182 30.38 -6.68 -6.43
CA ALA A 182 30.53 -6.70 -4.98
C ALA A 182 30.41 -5.31 -4.37
N ASP A 183 31.10 -4.31 -4.91
CA ASP A 183 31.02 -2.92 -4.45
C ASP A 183 29.61 -2.36 -4.59
N PHE A 184 28.96 -2.60 -5.74
CA PHE A 184 27.57 -2.21 -5.97
C PHE A 184 26.61 -2.87 -4.99
N THR A 185 26.76 -4.17 -4.73
CA THR A 185 25.92 -4.90 -3.79
C THR A 185 26.10 -4.39 -2.36
N LYS A 186 27.33 -4.08 -1.94
CA LYS A 186 27.62 -3.47 -0.64
C LYS A 186 26.95 -2.09 -0.50
N GLY A 187 27.11 -1.23 -1.50
CA GLY A 187 26.47 0.08 -1.54
C GLY A 187 24.94 -0.01 -1.51
N LEU A 188 24.36 -0.92 -2.31
CA LEU A 188 22.92 -1.12 -2.40
C LEU A 188 22.33 -1.58 -1.06
N TYR A 189 23.02 -2.46 -0.33
CA TYR A 189 22.60 -2.89 1.00
C TYR A 189 22.63 -1.76 2.02
N LYS A 190 23.69 -0.94 2.03
CA LYS A 190 23.75 0.24 2.91
C LYS A 190 22.62 1.22 2.63
N PHE A 191 22.38 1.51 1.34
CA PHE A 191 21.25 2.32 0.88
C PHE A 191 19.90 1.73 1.34
N TYR A 192 19.69 0.43 1.12
CA TYR A 192 18.49 -0.30 1.53
C TYR A 192 18.24 -0.16 3.04
N ARG A 193 19.27 -0.42 3.86
CA ARG A 193 19.16 -0.43 5.32
C ARG A 193 18.94 0.98 5.88
N GLU A 194 19.72 1.97 5.45
CA GLU A 194 19.65 3.33 5.98
C GLU A 194 18.38 4.10 5.57
N LEU A 195 17.79 3.76 4.43
CA LEU A 195 16.52 4.35 4.00
C LEU A 195 15.31 3.48 4.40
N ASN A 196 15.45 2.53 5.33
CA ASN A 196 14.34 1.74 5.85
C ASN A 196 13.53 1.02 4.73
N TYR A 197 14.22 0.47 3.74
CA TYR A 197 13.60 -0.45 2.78
C TYR A 197 13.31 -1.79 3.45
N ALA A 198 12.17 -2.39 3.11
CA ALA A 198 11.81 -3.76 3.49
C ALA A 198 11.92 -4.74 2.32
N TYR A 199 11.89 -4.20 1.10
CA TYR A 199 12.13 -4.93 -0.14
C TYR A 199 12.69 -3.97 -1.18
N LEU A 200 13.75 -4.37 -1.87
CA LEU A 200 14.31 -3.63 -3.01
C LEU A 200 14.77 -4.62 -4.06
N GLU A 201 14.23 -4.53 -5.26
CA GLU A 201 14.58 -5.38 -6.39
C GLU A 201 14.91 -4.50 -7.60
N ILE A 202 16.02 -4.81 -8.25
CA ILE A 202 16.44 -4.19 -9.50
C ILE A 202 16.53 -5.30 -10.53
N ASN A 203 15.52 -5.37 -11.42
CA ASN A 203 15.40 -6.44 -12.39
C ASN A 203 14.89 -5.95 -13.78
N PRO A 204 15.77 -5.70 -14.75
CA PRO A 204 17.22 -5.89 -14.70
C PRO A 204 17.99 -4.62 -14.31
N PHE A 205 19.25 -4.77 -13.94
CA PHE A 205 20.26 -3.74 -14.18
C PHE A 205 21.22 -4.18 -15.28
N VAL A 206 21.86 -3.21 -15.92
CA VAL A 206 22.82 -3.46 -17.00
C VAL A 206 24.13 -2.71 -16.75
N VAL A 207 25.22 -3.21 -17.33
CA VAL A 207 26.53 -2.56 -17.28
C VAL A 207 26.80 -1.88 -18.62
N THR A 208 27.10 -0.57 -18.59
CA THR A 208 27.45 0.21 -19.78
C THR A 208 28.76 0.96 -19.57
N GLY A 209 29.82 0.49 -20.23
CA GLY A 209 31.18 0.95 -19.96
C GLY A 209 31.54 0.64 -18.51
N LYS A 210 31.71 1.68 -17.68
CA LYS A 210 31.92 1.53 -16.24
C LYS A 210 30.63 1.62 -15.43
N ASN A 211 29.52 2.09 -15.98
CA ASN A 211 28.33 2.42 -15.19
C ASN A 211 27.38 1.25 -15.02
N ILE A 212 26.78 1.13 -13.84
CA ILE A 212 25.61 0.29 -13.59
C ILE A 212 24.35 1.14 -13.78
N VAL A 213 23.41 0.65 -14.59
CA VAL A 213 22.15 1.31 -14.88
C VAL A 213 20.98 0.42 -14.46
N PRO A 214 20.25 0.77 -13.38
CA PRO A 214 19.00 0.11 -13.01
C PRO A 214 17.93 0.36 -14.08
N LEU A 215 17.54 -0.66 -14.85
CA LEU A 215 16.50 -0.52 -15.87
C LEU A 215 15.11 -0.67 -15.29
N ASP A 216 14.94 -1.47 -14.25
CA ASP A 216 13.70 -1.62 -13.49
C ASP A 216 13.98 -1.52 -12.00
N LEU A 217 13.01 -1.05 -11.22
CA LEU A 217 13.09 -1.07 -9.77
C LEU A 217 11.71 -1.31 -9.15
N VAL A 218 11.64 -2.28 -8.25
CA VAL A 218 10.49 -2.54 -7.39
C VAL A 218 10.93 -2.39 -5.95
N ALA A 219 10.20 -1.59 -5.18
CA ALA A 219 10.60 -1.29 -3.81
C ALA A 219 9.41 -1.19 -2.86
N ARG A 220 9.68 -1.53 -1.59
CA ARG A 220 8.81 -1.28 -0.45
C ARG A 220 9.62 -0.68 0.69
N LEU A 221 9.09 0.36 1.31
CA LEU A 221 9.63 0.95 2.54
C LEU A 221 8.83 0.46 3.74
N ASP A 222 9.46 0.40 4.92
CA ASP A 222 8.74 0.31 6.18
C ASP A 222 8.24 1.71 6.55
N ASP A 223 6.97 2.02 6.29
CA ASP A 223 6.44 3.38 6.48
C ASP A 223 6.50 3.87 7.94
N THR A 224 6.69 2.96 8.90
CA THR A 224 6.90 3.31 10.30
C THR A 224 8.27 3.93 10.56
N GLY A 225 9.25 3.69 9.69
CA GLY A 225 10.58 4.33 9.70
C GLY A 225 10.58 5.77 9.20
N HIS A 226 9.41 6.34 8.86
CA HIS A 226 9.32 7.71 8.36
C HIS A 226 9.92 8.73 9.33
N PHE A 227 9.76 8.55 10.64
CA PHE A 227 10.31 9.50 11.62
C PHE A 227 11.85 9.56 11.61
N GLU A 228 12.53 8.46 11.24
CA GLU A 228 13.99 8.38 11.13
C GLU A 228 14.49 8.79 9.75
N SER A 229 13.76 8.40 8.71
CA SER A 229 14.19 8.58 7.32
C SER A 229 13.55 9.78 6.61
N SER A 230 12.75 10.60 7.29
CA SER A 230 12.00 11.72 6.69
C SER A 230 12.87 12.66 5.86
N GLU A 231 14.07 13.01 6.35
CA GLU A 231 15.02 13.85 5.61
C GLU A 231 15.50 13.20 4.30
N LYS A 232 15.75 11.87 4.32
CA LYS A 232 16.20 11.14 3.12
C LYS A 232 15.05 10.80 2.17
N TRP A 233 13.84 10.62 2.68
CA TRP A 233 12.65 10.28 1.90
C TRP A 233 11.99 11.50 1.26
N GLY A 234 12.04 12.65 1.93
CA GLY A 234 11.26 13.82 1.57
C GLY A 234 9.75 13.54 1.57
N ASP A 235 9.02 14.17 0.63
CA ASP A 235 7.57 14.01 0.46
C ASP A 235 7.19 12.71 -0.28
N ILE A 236 7.70 11.57 0.20
CA ILE A 236 7.47 10.27 -0.41
C ILE A 236 5.97 9.93 -0.43
N LYS A 237 5.50 9.38 -1.55
CA LYS A 237 4.11 8.95 -1.72
C LYS A 237 4.02 7.45 -1.76
N PHE A 238 3.06 6.91 -1.01
CA PHE A 238 2.72 5.49 -1.01
C PHE A 238 1.41 5.25 -1.79
N PRO A 239 1.47 5.03 -3.12
CA PRO A 239 0.27 4.80 -3.90
C PRO A 239 -0.41 3.49 -3.51
N ALA A 240 -1.72 3.43 -3.76
CA ALA A 240 -2.44 2.17 -3.66
C ALA A 240 -1.97 1.18 -4.75
N PRO A 241 -2.10 -0.14 -4.53
CA PRO A 241 -1.85 -1.13 -5.57
C PRO A 241 -2.73 -0.88 -6.80
N PHE A 242 -2.21 -1.20 -8.00
CA PHE A 242 -3.00 -1.18 -9.23
C PHE A 242 -4.31 -1.96 -9.07
N GLY A 243 -5.44 -1.42 -9.54
CA GLY A 243 -6.76 -2.01 -9.29
C GLY A 243 -7.51 -1.41 -8.12
N ARG A 244 -6.82 -0.71 -7.23
CA ARG A 244 -7.43 -0.10 -6.06
C ARG A 244 -7.25 1.41 -6.10
N LYS A 245 -8.37 2.13 -6.13
CA LYS A 245 -8.40 3.57 -5.87
C LYS A 245 -8.93 3.77 -4.48
N LEU A 246 -8.20 4.57 -3.69
CA LEU A 246 -8.76 5.04 -2.44
C LEU A 246 -9.93 5.97 -2.76
N SER A 247 -11.07 5.76 -2.11
CA SER A 247 -12.15 6.73 -2.11
C SER A 247 -11.73 7.97 -1.31
N LYS A 248 -12.44 9.09 -1.49
CA LYS A 248 -12.18 10.31 -0.71
C LYS A 248 -12.27 10.04 0.80
N GLU A 249 -13.15 9.12 1.19
CA GLU A 249 -13.38 8.70 2.56
C GLU A 249 -12.25 7.80 3.08
N GLU A 250 -11.74 6.86 2.27
CA GLU A 250 -10.55 6.09 2.63
C GLU A 250 -9.31 7.01 2.79
N GLU A 251 -9.15 8.01 1.92
CA GLU A 251 -8.10 9.04 2.05
C GLU A 251 -8.25 9.88 3.32
N TYR A 252 -9.47 10.29 3.65
CA TYR A 252 -9.76 11.06 4.87
C TYR A 252 -9.41 10.28 6.14
N ILE A 253 -9.86 9.02 6.25
CA ILE A 253 -9.54 8.17 7.40
C ILE A 253 -8.04 7.92 7.50
N LYS A 254 -7.37 7.68 6.36
CA LYS A 254 -5.92 7.50 6.32
C LYS A 254 -5.17 8.73 6.80
N MET A 255 -5.62 9.93 6.44
CA MET A 255 -5.04 11.18 6.93
C MET A 255 -5.21 11.34 8.45
N MET A 256 -6.34 10.91 9.02
CA MET A 256 -6.55 10.95 10.48
C MET A 256 -5.63 9.96 11.20
N ASP A 257 -5.48 8.76 10.65
CA ASP A 257 -4.58 7.70 11.14
C ASP A 257 -3.13 8.15 11.18
N GLU A 258 -2.63 8.79 10.11
CA GLU A 258 -1.26 9.35 10.03
C GLU A 258 -0.99 10.46 11.06
N LYS A 259 -2.03 11.03 11.68
CA LYS A 259 -1.94 12.12 12.69
C LYS A 259 -2.28 11.66 14.10
N SER A 260 -2.39 10.36 14.33
CA SER A 260 -2.90 9.78 15.57
C SER A 260 -1.96 8.72 16.12
N GLY A 261 -1.87 8.62 17.45
CA GLY A 261 -1.29 7.43 18.11
C GLY A 261 -2.23 6.21 18.10
N ALA A 262 -3.51 6.44 17.79
CA ALA A 262 -4.52 5.40 17.59
C ALA A 262 -4.52 4.93 16.12
N SER A 263 -4.89 3.67 15.89
CA SER A 263 -5.03 3.10 14.55
C SER A 263 -6.46 3.29 14.04
N LEU A 264 -6.60 3.82 12.83
CA LEU A 264 -7.89 4.07 12.16
C LEU A 264 -7.79 3.59 10.71
N LYS A 265 -8.42 2.47 10.39
CA LYS A 265 -8.38 1.90 9.03
C LYS A 265 -9.79 1.80 8.45
N LEU A 266 -9.91 2.15 7.17
CA LEU A 266 -11.13 1.96 6.39
C LEU A 266 -10.77 1.46 4.99
N THR A 267 -11.49 0.45 4.53
CA THR A 267 -11.47 -0.07 3.17
C THR A 267 -12.91 -0.29 2.72
N VAL A 268 -13.31 0.35 1.62
CA VAL A 268 -14.66 0.14 1.06
C VAL A 268 -14.60 -1.00 0.06
N LEU A 269 -15.33 -2.09 0.34
CA LEU A 269 -15.35 -3.31 -0.47
C LEU A 269 -16.51 -3.27 -1.48
N ASN A 270 -17.71 -2.99 -0.98
CA ASN A 270 -18.92 -2.85 -1.77
C ASN A 270 -19.72 -1.65 -1.23
N PRO A 271 -19.66 -0.47 -1.87
CA PRO A 271 -20.41 0.70 -1.42
C PRO A 271 -21.93 0.48 -1.33
N ARG A 272 -22.46 -0.51 -2.08
CA ARG A 272 -23.87 -0.89 -2.09
C ARG A 272 -24.20 -2.03 -1.12
N GLY A 273 -23.19 -2.55 -0.42
CA GLY A 273 -23.36 -3.59 0.58
C GLY A 273 -24.30 -3.15 1.69
N ARG A 274 -25.03 -4.11 2.25
CA ARG A 274 -25.97 -3.84 3.35
C ARG A 274 -25.39 -4.17 4.71
N VAL A 275 -24.24 -4.83 4.80
CA VAL A 275 -23.58 -5.18 6.06
C VAL A 275 -22.37 -4.25 6.25
N TRP A 276 -22.47 -3.34 7.21
CA TRP A 276 -21.43 -2.38 7.56
C TRP A 276 -20.83 -2.73 8.93
N THR A 277 -19.53 -2.55 9.06
CA THR A 277 -18.80 -2.85 10.29
C THR A 277 -18.10 -1.60 10.83
N MET A 278 -18.16 -1.41 12.14
CA MET A 278 -17.38 -0.43 12.89
C MET A 278 -16.83 -1.14 14.12
N VAL A 279 -15.78 -1.92 13.91
CA VAL A 279 -15.25 -2.86 14.90
C VAL A 279 -13.97 -2.32 15.51
N ALA A 280 -13.85 -2.39 16.83
CA ALA A 280 -12.64 -1.97 17.50
C ALA A 280 -11.63 -3.09 17.74
N GLY A 281 -10.38 -2.84 17.32
CA GLY A 281 -9.25 -3.77 17.38
C GLY A 281 -9.06 -4.54 16.07
N GLY A 282 -7.83 -4.53 15.55
CA GLY A 282 -7.48 -5.23 14.30
C GLY A 282 -7.74 -6.74 14.31
N GLY A 283 -7.49 -7.44 15.42
CA GLY A 283 -7.88 -8.86 15.53
C GLY A 283 -9.40 -9.06 15.55
N GLY A 284 -10.12 -8.16 16.22
CA GLY A 284 -11.58 -8.19 16.25
C GLY A 284 -12.19 -7.99 14.87
N SER A 285 -11.75 -6.98 14.12
CA SER A 285 -12.31 -6.69 12.80
C SER A 285 -12.16 -7.84 11.80
N VAL A 286 -11.03 -8.57 11.85
CA VAL A 286 -10.84 -9.80 11.06
C VAL A 286 -11.87 -10.86 11.44
N ILE A 287 -12.00 -11.18 12.73
CA ILE A 287 -12.93 -12.24 13.18
C ILE A 287 -14.41 -11.91 12.88
N TYR A 288 -14.81 -10.64 12.99
CA TYR A 288 -16.14 -10.21 12.55
C TYR A 288 -16.33 -10.39 11.05
N THR A 289 -15.30 -10.05 10.25
CA THR A 289 -15.33 -10.22 8.80
C THR A 289 -15.45 -11.68 8.40
N ASP A 290 -14.64 -12.56 9.01
CA ASP A 290 -14.69 -14.01 8.79
C ASP A 290 -16.08 -14.55 9.10
N THR A 291 -16.67 -14.17 10.25
CA THR A 291 -18.02 -14.62 10.61
C THR A 291 -19.08 -14.17 9.60
N ILE A 292 -19.00 -12.94 9.08
CA ILE A 292 -19.93 -12.43 8.06
C ILE A 292 -19.80 -13.26 6.76
N VAL A 293 -18.57 -13.58 6.36
CA VAL A 293 -18.27 -14.36 5.16
C VAL A 293 -18.74 -15.81 5.33
N ASP A 294 -18.47 -16.43 6.49
CA ASP A 294 -18.86 -17.81 6.82
C ASP A 294 -20.39 -17.98 6.83
N LEU A 295 -21.13 -16.96 7.26
CA LEU A 295 -22.60 -16.93 7.18
C LEU A 295 -23.14 -16.65 5.77
N GLY A 296 -22.28 -16.51 4.76
CA GLY A 296 -22.65 -16.37 3.34
C GLY A 296 -22.90 -14.93 2.88
N TYR A 297 -22.49 -13.92 3.65
CA TYR A 297 -22.75 -12.50 3.35
C TYR A 297 -21.55 -11.78 2.72
N ARG A 298 -20.60 -12.51 2.13
CA ARG A 298 -19.41 -11.95 1.47
C ARG A 298 -19.73 -10.80 0.50
N ASP A 299 -20.69 -11.01 -0.39
CA ASP A 299 -21.03 -10.03 -1.44
C ASP A 299 -21.84 -8.83 -0.90
N GLU A 300 -22.36 -8.96 0.32
CA GLU A 300 -23.13 -7.91 1.01
C GLU A 300 -22.30 -7.11 2.01
N LEU A 301 -21.06 -7.52 2.29
CA LEU A 301 -20.12 -6.82 3.16
C LEU A 301 -19.63 -5.54 2.49
N ALA A 302 -19.92 -4.41 3.11
CA ALA A 302 -19.69 -3.11 2.51
C ALA A 302 -18.27 -2.57 2.75
N ASN A 303 -17.72 -2.81 3.93
CA ASN A 303 -16.42 -2.29 4.33
C ASN A 303 -15.65 -3.27 5.21
N TYR A 304 -14.33 -3.15 5.18
CA TYR A 304 -13.41 -3.68 6.17
C TYR A 304 -12.68 -2.51 6.82
N GLY A 305 -12.54 -2.52 8.14
CA GLY A 305 -11.88 -1.45 8.86
C GLY A 305 -11.83 -1.71 10.34
N GLU A 306 -11.06 -0.89 11.04
CA GLU A 306 -10.99 -0.94 12.50
C GLU A 306 -10.65 0.43 13.08
N TYR A 307 -10.97 0.59 14.36
CA TYR A 307 -10.41 1.62 15.21
C TYR A 307 -9.80 0.99 16.47
N SER A 308 -8.57 1.33 16.82
CA SER A 308 -7.88 0.79 18.00
C SER A 308 -6.80 1.72 18.53
N GLY A 309 -6.12 1.35 19.62
CA GLY A 309 -5.10 2.23 20.21
C GLY A 309 -5.66 3.40 21.02
N ASN A 310 -6.87 3.26 21.56
CA ASN A 310 -7.55 4.28 22.39
C ASN A 310 -7.74 5.64 21.69
N PRO A 311 -8.47 5.69 20.55
CA PRO A 311 -8.76 6.95 19.88
C PRO A 311 -9.60 7.88 20.74
N THR A 312 -9.50 9.17 20.48
CA THR A 312 -10.29 10.20 21.18
C THR A 312 -11.77 10.16 20.78
N THR A 313 -12.60 10.86 21.54
CA THR A 313 -14.02 11.08 21.21
C THR A 313 -14.16 11.66 19.80
N ASP A 314 -13.40 12.70 19.46
CA ASP A 314 -13.48 13.39 18.16
C ASP A 314 -13.01 12.50 17.00
N GLN A 315 -11.93 11.73 17.20
CA GLN A 315 -11.46 10.77 16.20
C GLN A 315 -12.51 9.68 15.94
N THR A 316 -13.14 9.17 17.01
CA THR A 316 -14.19 8.16 16.88
C THR A 316 -15.45 8.75 16.24
N TYR A 317 -15.78 10.00 16.53
CA TYR A 317 -16.87 10.74 15.90
C TYR A 317 -16.65 10.90 14.39
N GLU A 318 -15.49 11.39 13.94
CA GLU A 318 -15.21 11.56 12.51
C GLU A 318 -15.12 10.21 11.77
N TYR A 319 -14.60 9.17 12.42
CA TYR A 319 -14.59 7.81 11.88
C TYR A 319 -16.02 7.27 11.70
N ALA A 320 -16.85 7.37 12.74
CA ALA A 320 -18.24 6.95 12.70
C ALA A 320 -19.04 7.72 11.66
N LYS A 321 -18.95 9.06 11.66
CA LYS A 321 -19.58 9.95 10.67
C LYS A 321 -19.23 9.56 9.23
N THR A 322 -17.98 9.19 8.96
CA THR A 322 -17.56 8.73 7.63
C THR A 322 -18.27 7.45 7.21
N ILE A 323 -18.36 6.45 8.10
CA ILE A 323 -19.10 5.21 7.84
C ILE A 323 -20.60 5.48 7.66
N LEU A 324 -21.18 6.31 8.52
CA LEU A 324 -22.60 6.66 8.48
C LEU A 324 -22.96 7.40 7.19
N ASP A 325 -22.09 8.29 6.71
CA ASP A 325 -22.27 8.92 5.40
C ASP A 325 -22.31 7.88 4.29
N LEU A 326 -21.28 7.03 4.20
CA LEU A 326 -21.16 6.02 3.16
C LEU A 326 -22.37 5.07 3.14
N MET A 327 -22.78 4.55 4.30
CA MET A 327 -23.85 3.57 4.38
C MET A 327 -25.24 4.14 4.08
N THR A 328 -25.42 5.46 4.23
CA THR A 328 -26.72 6.12 4.08
C THR A 328 -26.91 6.86 2.74
N ARG A 329 -26.00 6.72 1.76
CA ARG A 329 -26.12 7.36 0.43
C ARG A 329 -27.30 6.86 -0.40
N GLU A 330 -27.62 5.57 -0.28
CA GLU A 330 -28.71 4.93 -1.01
C GLU A 330 -29.35 3.83 -0.16
N LYS A 331 -30.63 3.50 -0.42
CA LYS A 331 -31.29 2.34 0.20
C LYS A 331 -30.79 1.05 -0.42
N ASP A 332 -30.95 -0.09 0.28
CA ASP A 332 -30.77 -1.40 -0.37
C ASP A 332 -31.73 -1.52 -1.56
N SER A 333 -31.22 -1.95 -2.71
CA SER A 333 -31.99 -2.03 -3.97
C SER A 333 -33.20 -2.97 -3.89
N LYS A 334 -33.22 -3.91 -2.93
CA LYS A 334 -34.32 -4.85 -2.70
C LYS A 334 -35.18 -4.44 -1.50
N GLY A 335 -35.01 -3.23 -0.95
CA GLY A 335 -35.76 -2.72 0.19
C GLY A 335 -35.45 -3.39 1.53
N ARG A 336 -34.39 -4.21 1.61
CA ARG A 336 -33.99 -4.94 2.83
C ARG A 336 -33.33 -3.98 3.83
N PRO A 337 -33.32 -4.30 5.14
CA PRO A 337 -32.58 -3.51 6.10
C PRO A 337 -31.08 -3.57 5.83
N LYS A 338 -30.40 -2.45 6.13
CA LYS A 338 -28.94 -2.41 6.28
C LYS A 338 -28.58 -2.61 7.75
N TYR A 339 -27.42 -3.18 8.00
CA TYR A 339 -26.92 -3.48 9.35
C TYR A 339 -25.63 -2.72 9.62
N LEU A 340 -25.53 -2.10 10.79
CA LEU A 340 -24.29 -1.58 11.34
C LEU A 340 -23.88 -2.41 12.55
N LEU A 341 -22.75 -3.10 12.43
CA LEU A 341 -22.19 -3.94 13.48
C LEU A 341 -21.10 -3.16 14.22
N ILE A 342 -21.43 -2.66 15.42
CA ILE A 342 -20.52 -1.92 16.29
C ILE A 342 -19.93 -2.88 17.31
N GLY A 343 -18.77 -3.42 17.01
CA GLY A 343 -18.27 -4.63 17.65
C GLY A 343 -16.87 -4.56 18.24
N GLY A 344 -16.45 -5.67 18.81
CA GLY A 344 -15.04 -6.01 19.02
C GLY A 344 -14.76 -6.77 20.32
N GLY A 345 -13.48 -7.05 20.52
CA GLY A 345 -12.99 -7.73 21.73
C GLY A 345 -13.21 -6.91 23.01
N ILE A 346 -12.83 -7.50 24.14
CA ILE A 346 -12.75 -6.78 25.41
C ILE A 346 -11.48 -5.92 25.36
N ALA A 347 -11.63 -4.59 25.41
CA ALA A 347 -10.48 -3.70 25.35
C ALA A 347 -9.63 -3.78 26.62
N ASN A 348 -8.31 -3.71 26.47
CA ASN A 348 -7.40 -3.65 27.61
C ASN A 348 -7.32 -2.23 28.20
N PHE A 349 -7.19 -1.20 27.34
CA PHE A 349 -6.96 0.19 27.77
C PHE A 349 -7.82 1.23 27.04
N THR A 350 -8.53 0.85 25.98
CA THR A 350 -9.42 1.78 25.28
C THR A 350 -10.62 2.14 26.14
N ASP A 351 -10.84 3.44 26.35
CA ASP A 351 -12.00 3.94 27.08
C ASP A 351 -13.28 3.82 26.23
N VAL A 352 -14.11 2.84 26.58
CA VAL A 352 -15.33 2.54 25.83
C VAL A 352 -16.36 3.67 25.96
N ALA A 353 -16.42 4.36 27.09
CA ALA A 353 -17.35 5.48 27.26
C ALA A 353 -16.99 6.66 26.34
N LYS A 354 -15.71 7.01 26.23
CA LYS A 354 -15.25 8.10 25.33
C LYS A 354 -15.50 7.76 23.87
N THR A 355 -15.09 6.57 23.43
CA THR A 355 -15.29 6.15 22.04
C THR A 355 -16.78 6.06 21.70
N PHE A 356 -17.61 5.50 22.58
CA PHE A 356 -19.06 5.43 22.34
C PHE A 356 -19.73 6.80 22.38
N THR A 357 -19.21 7.75 23.16
CA THR A 357 -19.69 9.14 23.11
C THR A 357 -19.54 9.70 21.70
N GLY A 358 -18.37 9.54 21.07
CA GLY A 358 -18.14 9.98 19.69
C GLY A 358 -19.06 9.30 18.68
N ILE A 359 -19.28 7.99 18.83
CA ILE A 359 -20.24 7.24 18.00
C ILE A 359 -21.66 7.78 18.17
N THR A 360 -22.11 8.01 19.40
CA THR A 360 -23.47 8.49 19.67
C THR A 360 -23.70 9.89 19.11
N MET A 361 -22.69 10.77 19.13
CA MET A 361 -22.74 12.08 18.47
C MET A 361 -23.00 11.93 16.97
N ALA A 362 -22.23 11.08 16.28
CA ALA A 362 -22.40 10.85 14.85
C ALA A 362 -23.76 10.22 14.51
N LEU A 363 -24.24 9.28 15.32
CA LEU A 363 -25.56 8.68 15.14
C LEU A 363 -26.71 9.70 15.30
N ARG A 364 -26.58 10.69 16.20
CA ARG A 364 -27.54 11.80 16.31
C ARG A 364 -27.59 12.63 15.04
N ASP A 365 -26.43 13.01 14.51
CA ASP A 365 -26.33 13.83 13.29
C ASP A 365 -26.92 13.12 12.06
N TYR A 366 -26.83 11.79 12.01
CA TYR A 366 -27.32 10.97 10.90
C TYR A 366 -28.72 10.38 11.14
N LYS A 367 -29.42 10.73 12.23
CA LYS A 367 -30.74 10.17 12.62
C LYS A 367 -31.72 10.04 11.45
N LYS A 368 -31.93 11.13 10.70
CA LYS A 368 -32.90 11.17 9.59
C LYS A 368 -32.50 10.18 8.49
N LYS A 369 -31.25 10.23 8.04
CA LYS A 369 -30.72 9.37 6.98
C LYS A 369 -30.76 7.89 7.38
N LEU A 370 -30.45 7.56 8.63
CA LEU A 370 -30.50 6.19 9.16
C LEU A 370 -31.91 5.60 9.12
N LYS A 371 -32.93 6.40 9.47
CA LYS A 371 -34.34 5.97 9.35
C LYS A 371 -34.75 5.77 7.90
N GLU A 372 -34.43 6.73 7.04
CA GLU A 372 -34.79 6.69 5.61
C GLU A 372 -34.17 5.48 4.89
N THR A 373 -33.00 5.04 5.34
CA THR A 373 -32.26 3.90 4.76
C THR A 373 -32.45 2.58 5.50
N ASN A 374 -33.40 2.52 6.45
CA ASN A 374 -33.78 1.30 7.17
C ASN A 374 -32.58 0.60 7.84
N VAL A 375 -31.77 1.37 8.56
CA VAL A 375 -30.60 0.85 9.28
C VAL A 375 -31.02 0.22 10.62
N LYS A 376 -30.46 -0.95 10.90
CA LYS A 376 -30.50 -1.63 12.21
C LYS A 376 -29.08 -1.71 12.77
N ILE A 377 -28.92 -1.46 14.06
CA ILE A 377 -27.61 -1.39 14.70
C ILE A 377 -27.50 -2.49 15.76
N TYR A 378 -26.39 -3.21 15.74
CA TYR A 378 -26.08 -4.23 16.74
C TYR A 378 -24.74 -3.90 17.39
N VAL A 379 -24.71 -3.91 18.71
CA VAL A 379 -23.60 -3.42 19.50
C VAL A 379 -23.11 -4.49 20.45
N ARG A 380 -21.82 -4.81 20.42
CA ARG A 380 -21.18 -5.69 21.40
C ARG A 380 -19.81 -5.15 21.77
N ARG A 381 -19.62 -4.77 23.04
CA ARG A 381 -18.32 -4.28 23.51
C ARG A 381 -18.06 -4.55 24.99
N GLY A 382 -16.78 -4.71 25.33
CA GLY A 382 -16.27 -4.72 26.70
C GLY A 382 -14.96 -3.93 26.80
N GLY A 383 -14.52 -3.65 28.04
CA GLY A 383 -13.28 -2.91 28.33
C GLY A 383 -13.49 -1.80 29.37
N PRO A 384 -12.51 -0.93 29.61
CA PRO A 384 -12.65 0.20 30.52
C PRO A 384 -13.90 1.04 30.25
N ASN A 385 -14.69 1.32 31.30
CA ASN A 385 -15.92 2.12 31.26
C ASN A 385 -17.01 1.60 30.29
N TYR A 386 -17.00 0.32 29.94
CA TYR A 386 -17.95 -0.22 28.97
C TYR A 386 -19.41 -0.13 29.42
N GLN A 387 -19.70 -0.26 30.71
CA GLN A 387 -21.07 -0.19 31.22
C GLN A 387 -21.71 1.16 30.86
N GLU A 388 -20.97 2.25 31.01
CA GLU A 388 -21.44 3.59 30.65
C GLU A 388 -21.59 3.73 29.14
N GLY A 389 -20.61 3.26 28.36
CA GLY A 389 -20.70 3.23 26.90
C GLY A 389 -21.94 2.47 26.39
N LEU A 390 -22.20 1.27 26.91
CA LEU A 390 -23.38 0.49 26.54
C LEU A 390 -24.68 1.16 26.99
N ARG A 391 -24.70 1.79 28.17
CA ARG A 391 -25.87 2.54 28.66
C ARG A 391 -26.24 3.67 27.71
N ILE A 392 -25.29 4.54 27.35
CA ILE A 392 -25.55 5.67 26.45
C ILE A 392 -26.01 5.21 25.06
N MET A 393 -25.51 4.08 24.58
CA MET A 393 -25.92 3.50 23.29
C MET A 393 -27.34 2.93 23.33
N LYS A 394 -27.72 2.30 24.45
CA LYS A 394 -29.07 1.76 24.67
C LYS A 394 -30.10 2.87 24.80
N ASP A 395 -29.77 3.95 25.52
CA ASP A 395 -30.63 5.12 25.67
C ASP A 395 -30.82 5.84 24.32
N LEU A 396 -29.75 5.90 23.51
CA LEU A 396 -29.79 6.49 22.17
C LEU A 396 -30.79 5.79 21.23
N GLY A 397 -30.92 4.46 21.30
CA GLY A 397 -31.89 3.73 20.45
C GLY A 397 -33.33 4.22 20.66
N LYS A 398 -33.70 4.51 21.91
CA LYS A 398 -35.01 5.08 22.27
C LYS A 398 -35.13 6.53 21.82
N GLU A 399 -34.11 7.35 22.05
CA GLU A 399 -34.04 8.76 21.65
C GLU A 399 -34.20 8.94 20.12
N LEU A 400 -33.52 8.09 19.35
CA LEU A 400 -33.53 8.16 17.90
C LEU A 400 -34.76 7.47 17.31
N GLY A 401 -35.32 6.46 17.96
CA GLY A 401 -36.33 5.58 17.37
C GLY A 401 -35.74 4.76 16.23
N ILE A 402 -34.52 4.26 16.42
CA ILE A 402 -33.79 3.37 15.50
C ILE A 402 -33.55 2.06 16.26
N PRO A 403 -33.69 0.87 15.64
CA PRO A 403 -33.38 -0.39 16.31
C PRO A 403 -31.88 -0.46 16.66
N ILE A 404 -31.57 -0.45 17.95
CA ILE A 404 -30.21 -0.62 18.49
C ILE A 404 -30.24 -1.71 19.56
N ASP A 405 -29.70 -2.88 19.23
CA ASP A 405 -29.56 -4.01 20.15
C ASP A 405 -28.16 -4.00 20.78
N VAL A 406 -28.09 -3.91 22.12
CA VAL A 406 -26.86 -3.64 22.87
C VAL A 406 -26.51 -4.80 23.81
N TYR A 407 -25.29 -5.31 23.68
CA TYR A 407 -24.77 -6.47 24.40
C TYR A 407 -23.39 -6.18 25.00
N GLY A 408 -23.11 -6.80 26.15
CA GLY A 408 -21.83 -6.68 26.85
C GLY A 408 -20.90 -7.89 26.66
N PRO A 409 -19.87 -8.01 27.52
CA PRO A 409 -18.89 -9.10 27.44
C PRO A 409 -19.47 -10.48 27.75
N GLU A 410 -20.63 -10.57 28.40
CA GLU A 410 -21.35 -11.81 28.63
C GLU A 410 -21.84 -12.49 27.34
N THR A 411 -21.99 -11.70 26.26
CA THR A 411 -22.34 -12.20 24.93
C THR A 411 -21.08 -12.53 24.15
N HIS A 412 -21.03 -13.70 23.49
CA HIS A 412 -19.90 -14.09 22.64
C HIS A 412 -19.65 -13.02 21.55
N MET A 413 -18.37 -12.72 21.28
CA MET A 413 -17.97 -11.56 20.48
C MET A 413 -18.73 -11.43 19.16
N THR A 414 -18.82 -12.53 18.40
CA THR A 414 -19.42 -12.55 17.07
C THR A 414 -20.91 -12.88 17.06
N ARG A 415 -21.55 -13.10 18.22
CA ARG A 415 -22.96 -13.48 18.29
C ARG A 415 -23.89 -12.44 17.68
N ILE A 416 -23.52 -11.15 17.74
CA ILE A 416 -24.31 -10.08 17.12
C ILE A 416 -24.32 -10.14 15.59
N VAL A 417 -23.35 -10.81 14.96
CA VAL A 417 -23.35 -11.03 13.50
C VAL A 417 -24.48 -11.99 13.13
N ASP A 418 -24.57 -13.09 13.85
CA ASP A 418 -25.63 -14.09 13.70
C ASP A 418 -27.01 -13.52 14.05
N MET A 419 -27.13 -12.74 15.13
CA MET A 419 -28.39 -12.05 15.47
C MET A 419 -28.85 -11.07 14.38
N ALA A 420 -27.92 -10.39 13.71
CA ALA A 420 -28.23 -9.44 12.65
C ALA A 420 -28.58 -10.14 11.32
N LEU A 421 -27.83 -11.18 10.96
CA LEU A 421 -27.82 -11.77 9.62
C LEU A 421 -28.42 -13.17 9.57
N GLY A 422 -28.22 -13.98 10.60
CA GLY A 422 -28.58 -15.40 10.72
C GLY A 422 -30.08 -15.67 10.90
N GLY A 423 -30.95 -14.75 10.48
CA GLY A 423 -32.40 -14.98 10.39
C GLY A 423 -32.75 -16.00 9.32
N LYS A 424 -32.42 -17.27 9.58
CA LYS A 424 -33.08 -18.48 9.08
C LYS A 424 -33.71 -19.21 10.25
#